data_AF-A0A1Z3MSA2-F1
#
_entry.id   AF-A0A1Z3MSA2-F1
#
_cell.length_a   1.000
_cell.length_b   1.000
_cell.length_c   1.000
_cell.angle_alpha   90.00
_cell.angle_beta   90.00
_cell.angle_gamma   90.00
#
_symmetry.space_group_name_H-M   'P 1'
#
loop_
_entity.id
_entity.type
_entity.pdbx_description
1 polymer ?
#
loop_
_entity_poly.entity_id
_entity_poly.type
_entity_poly.pdbx_seq_one_letter_code
_entity_poly.pdbx_strand_id
1 'polypeptide(L)'
;MSMTQGEKLSLIRESERLTKRQLTDLTGLSYSTYGGYERDTTKMTLESAIKLFGHPRFNKYQDWFMYDRIDPSRGQIAPALAHYGQETTQSDPSGKQIG
;
A
#
# COMPACT_ATOMS: atom_id res chain seq x y z
N MET A 1 5.67 14.52 4.40
CA MET A 1 6.75 13.51 4.59
C MET A 1 6.47 12.36 3.64
N SER A 2 7.46 11.84 2.93
CA SER A 2 7.30 10.67 2.06
C SER A 2 7.34 9.40 2.91
N MET A 3 6.41 8.46 2.70
CA MET A 3 6.43 7.16 3.37
C MET A 3 7.63 6.33 2.94
N THR A 4 8.23 5.58 3.87
CA THR A 4 9.28 4.61 3.57
C THR A 4 8.70 3.32 2.98
N GLN A 5 9.59 2.47 2.45
CA GLN A 5 9.19 1.15 1.95
C GLN A 5 8.61 0.28 3.07
N GLY A 6 9.24 0.29 4.26
CA GLY A 6 8.80 -0.49 5.41
C GLY A 6 7.45 -0.03 5.98
N GLU A 7 7.22 1.29 6.00
CA GLU A 7 5.93 1.87 6.39
C GLU A 7 4.82 1.43 5.44
N LYS A 8 5.06 1.51 4.12
CA LYS A 8 4.08 1.07 3.12
C LYS A 8 3.72 -0.41 3.27
N LEU A 9 4.70 -1.28 3.53
CA LEU A 9 4.46 -2.71 3.78
C LEU A 9 3.64 -2.94 5.05
N SER A 10 3.96 -2.21 6.11
CA SER A 10 3.23 -2.30 7.39
C SER A 10 1.77 -1.87 7.23
N LEU A 11 1.52 -0.78 6.49
CA LEU A 11 0.17 -0.29 6.20
C LEU A 11 -0.67 -1.29 5.39
N ILE A 12 -0.06 -1.94 4.38
CA ILE A 12 -0.72 -3.01 3.61
C ILE A 12 -1.12 -4.16 4.54
N ARG A 13 -0.19 -4.65 5.37
CA ARG A 13 -0.44 -5.77 6.27
C ARG A 13 -1.52 -5.45 7.30
N GLU A 14 -1.45 -4.27 7.90
CA GLU A 14 -2.38 -3.86 8.96
C GLU A 14 -3.78 -3.57 8.42
N SER A 15 -3.88 -3.01 7.21
CA SER A 15 -5.17 -2.84 6.53
C SER A 15 -5.84 -4.19 6.24
N GLU A 16 -5.05 -5.24 6.01
CA GLU A 16 -5.54 -6.61 5.85
C GLU A 16 -5.76 -7.35 7.18
N ARG A 17 -5.48 -6.71 8.32
CA ARG A 17 -5.57 -7.26 9.69
C ARG A 17 -4.78 -8.54 9.87
N LEU A 18 -3.58 -8.60 9.26
CA LEU A 18 -2.71 -9.75 9.33
C LEU A 18 -1.55 -9.53 10.29
N THR A 19 -1.14 -10.61 10.95
CA THR A 19 0.17 -10.67 11.61
C THR A 19 1.26 -10.87 10.54
N LYS A 20 2.51 -10.52 10.88
CA LYS A 20 3.65 -10.74 9.98
C LYS A 20 3.78 -12.21 9.55
N ARG A 21 3.49 -13.13 10.48
CA ARG A 21 3.53 -14.58 10.24
C ARG A 21 2.46 -15.03 9.24
N GLN A 22 1.22 -14.59 9.42
CA GLN A 22 0.15 -14.92 8.46
C GLN A 22 0.45 -14.38 7.07
N LEU A 23 1.00 -13.16 6.96
CA LEU A 23 1.38 -12.61 5.67
C LEU A 23 2.48 -13.45 5.03
N THR A 24 3.53 -13.78 5.77
CA THR A 24 4.65 -14.58 5.24
C THR A 24 4.21 -15.98 4.81
N ASP A 25 3.27 -16.59 5.53
CA ASP A 25 2.70 -17.89 5.19
C ASP A 25 1.87 -17.82 3.88
N LEU A 26 1.14 -16.73 3.66
CA LEU A 26 0.36 -16.52 2.42
C LEU A 26 1.23 -16.24 1.20
N THR A 27 2.33 -15.51 1.37
CA THR A 27 3.19 -15.07 0.26
C THR A 27 4.40 -15.98 0.03
N GLY A 28 4.65 -16.94 0.91
CA GLY A 28 5.85 -17.78 0.90
C GLY A 28 7.14 -16.99 1.15
N LEU A 29 7.05 -15.86 1.86
CA LEU A 29 8.22 -15.06 2.26
C LEU A 29 8.79 -15.58 3.57
N SER A 30 10.08 -15.36 3.82
CA SER A 30 10.65 -15.64 5.14
C SER A 30 10.21 -14.59 6.15
N TYR A 31 9.80 -15.04 7.35
CA TYR A 31 9.43 -14.16 8.46
C TYR A 31 10.53 -13.17 8.85
N SER A 32 11.79 -13.64 8.92
CA SER A 32 12.93 -12.78 9.27
C SER A 32 13.17 -11.71 8.22
N THR A 33 13.10 -12.11 6.94
CA THR A 33 13.29 -11.22 5.79
C THR A 33 12.19 -10.17 5.71
N TYR A 34 10.92 -10.58 5.84
CA TYR A 34 9.79 -9.65 5.84
C TYR A 34 9.83 -8.68 7.02
N GLY A 35 10.23 -9.16 8.21
CA GLY A 35 10.46 -8.30 9.37
C GLY A 35 11.57 -7.28 9.17
N GLY A 36 12.60 -7.59 8.38
CA GLY A 36 13.64 -6.65 7.98
C GLY A 36 13.15 -5.59 6.99
N TYR A 37 12.24 -5.97 6.08
CA TYR A 37 11.62 -5.04 5.12
C TYR A 37 10.76 -3.99 5.82
N GLU A 38 9.87 -4.40 6.73
CA GLU A 38 9.02 -3.46 7.48
C GLU A 38 9.81 -2.49 8.38
N ARG A 39 11.02 -2.89 8.80
CA ARG A 39 11.93 -2.05 9.61
C ARG A 39 12.91 -1.24 8.76
N ASP A 40 12.79 -1.30 7.43
CA ASP A 40 13.74 -0.72 6.48
C ASP A 40 15.21 -1.14 6.71
N THR A 41 15.44 -2.25 7.43
CA THR A 41 16.79 -2.80 7.69
C THR A 41 17.34 -3.47 6.43
N THR A 42 16.43 -4.03 5.62
CA THR A 42 16.73 -4.62 4.32
C THR A 42 15.75 -4.07 3.29
N LYS A 43 16.22 -3.88 2.05
CA LYS A 43 15.34 -3.48 0.96
C LYS A 43 14.69 -4.70 0.33
N MET A 44 13.42 -4.55 -0.04
CA MET A 44 12.66 -5.61 -0.70
C MET A 44 13.23 -5.88 -2.09
N THR A 45 13.47 -7.16 -2.39
CA THR A 45 13.92 -7.59 -3.72
C THR A 45 12.75 -7.67 -4.69
N LEU A 46 13.04 -7.62 -6.00
CA LEU A 46 12.01 -7.81 -7.03
C LEU A 46 11.30 -9.16 -6.89
N GLU A 47 12.02 -10.24 -6.57
CA GLU A 47 11.43 -11.55 -6.35
C GLU A 47 10.41 -11.54 -5.20
N SER A 48 10.74 -10.87 -4.09
CA SER A 48 9.82 -10.71 -2.96
C SER A 48 8.59 -9.88 -3.34
N ALA A 49 8.78 -8.84 -4.16
CA ALA A 49 7.67 -8.03 -4.67
C ALA A 49 6.73 -8.86 -5.55
N ILE A 50 7.27 -9.69 -6.44
CA ILE A 50 6.48 -10.60 -7.30
C ILE A 50 5.68 -11.58 -6.45
N LYS A 51 6.28 -12.16 -5.41
CA LYS A 51 5.59 -13.07 -4.48
C LYS A 51 4.46 -12.37 -3.72
N LEU A 52 4.70 -11.16 -3.22
CA LEU A 52 3.72 -10.38 -2.47
C LEU A 52 2.55 -9.94 -3.37
N PHE A 53 2.83 -9.21 -4.46
CA PHE A 53 1.80 -8.63 -5.32
C PHE A 53 1.20 -9.62 -6.33
N GLY A 54 1.84 -10.77 -6.54
CA GLY A 54 1.24 -11.90 -7.26
C GLY A 54 0.10 -12.58 -6.51
N HIS A 55 0.00 -12.38 -5.19
CA HIS A 55 -1.09 -12.93 -4.39
C HIS A 55 -2.36 -12.06 -4.56
N PRO A 56 -3.54 -12.64 -4.89
CA PRO A 56 -4.76 -11.88 -5.17
C PRO A 56 -5.17 -10.88 -4.08
N ARG A 57 -4.87 -11.21 -2.82
CA ARG A 57 -5.17 -10.34 -1.67
C ARG A 57 -4.38 -9.04 -1.66
N PHE A 58 -3.16 -9.04 -2.16
CA PHE A 58 -2.25 -7.88 -2.09
C PHE A 58 -2.05 -7.20 -3.45
N ASN A 59 -2.43 -7.84 -4.55
CA ASN A 59 -2.29 -7.31 -5.91
C ASN A 59 -2.86 -5.88 -6.06
N LYS A 60 -3.99 -5.61 -5.39
CA LYS A 60 -4.66 -4.30 -5.37
C LYS A 60 -3.85 -3.14 -4.80
N TYR A 61 -2.73 -3.40 -4.13
CA TYR A 61 -1.87 -2.36 -3.53
C TYR A 61 -0.61 -2.07 -4.35
N GLN A 62 -0.41 -2.75 -5.49
CA GLN A 62 0.83 -2.70 -6.25
C GLN A 62 1.15 -1.29 -6.75
N ASP A 63 0.19 -0.64 -7.41
CA ASP A 63 0.43 0.68 -8.01
C ASP A 63 0.65 1.76 -6.95
N TRP A 64 -0.06 1.64 -5.81
CA TRP A 64 0.13 2.52 -4.68
C TRP A 64 1.52 2.34 -4.07
N PHE A 65 1.95 1.09 -3.91
CA PHE A 65 3.24 0.78 -3.33
C PHE A 65 4.40 1.30 -4.20
N MET A 66 4.35 1.01 -5.51
CA MET A 66 5.45 1.25 -6.44
C MET A 66 5.51 2.70 -6.94
N TYR A 67 4.37 3.31 -7.18
CA TYR A 67 4.28 4.57 -7.94
C TYR A 67 3.53 5.68 -7.21
N ASP A 68 3.02 5.41 -6.00
CA ASP A 68 2.13 6.33 -5.29
C ASP A 68 0.96 6.72 -6.21
N ARG A 69 0.31 5.73 -6.82
CA ARG A 69 -0.87 5.92 -7.67
C ARG A 69 -1.98 4.97 -7.25
N ILE A 70 -3.22 5.40 -7.44
CA ILE A 70 -4.40 4.54 -7.27
C ILE A 70 -5.23 4.59 -8.55
N ASP A 71 -5.86 3.49 -8.89
CA ASP A 71 -6.86 3.39 -9.96
C ASP A 71 -8.00 2.48 -9.47
N PRO A 72 -8.98 3.06 -8.75
CA PRO A 72 -10.10 2.29 -8.21
C PRO A 72 -10.90 1.57 -9.31
N SER A 73 -10.92 2.08 -10.54
CA SER A 73 -11.64 1.46 -11.66
C SER A 73 -11.03 0.12 -12.08
N ARG A 74 -9.72 -0.06 -11.86
CA ARG A 74 -8.98 -1.30 -12.09
C ARG A 74 -8.73 -2.10 -10.82
N GLY A 75 -9.36 -1.69 -9.71
CA GLY A 75 -9.19 -2.33 -8.40
C GLY A 75 -7.85 -2.05 -7.73
N GLN A 76 -7.06 -1.08 -8.20
CA GLN A 76 -5.83 -0.63 -7.56
C GLN A 76 -6.14 0.48 -6.56
N ILE A 77 -5.92 0.21 -5.28
CA ILE A 77 -6.32 1.09 -4.16
C ILE A 77 -5.16 1.31 -3.20
N ALA A 78 -5.24 2.37 -2.41
CA ALA A 78 -4.38 2.54 -1.26
C ALA A 78 -4.91 1.68 -0.09
N PRO A 79 -4.03 1.20 0.82
CA PRO A 79 -4.45 0.61 2.08
C PRO A 79 -5.31 1.58 2.88
N ALA A 80 -6.34 1.06 3.57
CA ALA A 80 -7.27 1.90 4.33
C ALA A 80 -6.58 2.76 5.40
N LEU A 81 -5.51 2.25 6.00
CA LEU A 81 -4.73 2.96 7.03
C LEU A 81 -3.71 3.95 6.45
N ALA A 82 -3.49 3.95 5.13
CA ALA A 82 -2.50 4.84 4.53
C ALA A 82 -2.94 6.31 4.51
N HIS A 83 -4.22 6.60 4.79
CA HIS A 83 -4.81 7.95 4.70
C HIS A 83 -4.40 8.70 3.42
N TYR A 84 -4.22 7.94 2.33
CA TYR A 84 -3.73 8.42 1.05
C TYR A 84 -4.89 9.09 0.30
N GLY A 85 -4.70 10.33 -0.15
CA GLY A 85 -5.73 11.09 -0.89
C GLY A 85 -6.51 12.12 -0.06
N GLN A 86 -6.06 12.51 1.14
CA GLN A 86 -6.63 13.66 1.87
C GLN A 86 -6.05 15.03 1.44
N GLU A 87 -5.25 15.09 0.37
CA GLU A 87 -4.89 16.38 -0.22
C GLU A 87 -6.03 16.90 -1.12
N THR A 88 -6.87 17.73 -0.49
CA THR A 88 -7.71 18.77 -1.11
C THR A 88 -8.63 18.33 -2.25
N THR A 89 -9.74 17.65 -1.94
CA THR A 89 -11.00 18.13 -2.53
C THR A 89 -11.35 19.43 -1.81
N GLN A 90 -10.65 20.51 -2.15
CA GLN A 90 -11.18 21.85 -1.93
C GLN A 90 -12.33 21.95 -2.94
N SER A 91 -13.52 21.53 -2.52
CA SER A 91 -14.74 21.87 -3.21
C SER A 91 -14.81 23.40 -3.24
N ASP A 92 -14.44 24.02 -4.36
CA ASP A 92 -14.75 25.43 -4.61
C ASP A 92 -16.28 25.57 -4.69
N PRO A 93 -16.97 26.19 -3.72
CA PRO A 93 -18.38 26.48 -3.83
C PRO A 93 -18.49 27.93 -4.25
N SER A 94 -18.35 28.24 -5.54
CA SER A 94 -18.75 29.56 -6.03
C SER A 94 -19.08 29.60 -7.51
N GLY A 95 -20.09 28.83 -7.91
CA GLY A 95 -20.91 29.20 -9.05
C GLY A 95 -21.84 30.34 -8.65
N LYS A 96 -21.37 31.59 -8.71
CA LYS A 96 -22.25 32.76 -8.60
C LYS A 96 -22.90 32.99 -9.96
N GLN A 97 -24.12 32.47 -10.12
CA GLN A 97 -25.02 32.85 -11.20
C GLN A 97 -25.58 34.24 -10.89
N ILE A 98 -25.23 35.23 -11.71
CA ILE A 98 -25.92 36.52 -11.78
C ILE A 98 -26.85 36.50 -12.99
N GLY A 99 -28.12 36.84 -12.75
CA GLY A 99 -29.11 37.10 -13.80
C GLY A 99 -29.11 38.56 -14.23
#